data_AF-A0AAJ4T637-F1
#
_entry.id   AF-A0AAJ4T637-F1
#
_cell.length_a   1.000
_cell.length_b   1.000
_cell.length_c   1.000
_cell.angle_alpha   90.00
_cell.angle_beta   90.00
_cell.angle_gamma   90.00
#
_symmetry.space_group_name_H-M   'P 1'
#
loop_
_entity.id
_entity.type
_entity.pdbx_description
1 polymer ?
#
loop_
_entity_poly.entity_id
_entity_poly.type
_entity_poly.pdbx_seq_one_letter_code
_entity_poly.pdbx_strand_id
1 'polypeptide(L)'
;MKKWFLLAATSALAGMGTAQATQVAEQVKSPSGATPQEQKSAVLHRPWERKVEGEKFSMEMLDSDRLDPAYPGLPLGAVIEAVKKFVREKKGEFESTADYKRRMAAALNEKVVADSSLNDALAFVVSVKKDGAYSVGIGYDFNADTGKVKLYVFPRTRDLNGIGAPDYDINKPSYKGLDQFDLSSKLNSKGRYKGRSTYRGYYPIEETYTSTMGVAVNRIPFLDIDRGYTQYIKPAFQFTLENAVAAKELPVLKAMIVMQLASPYIAYDYKSSDSTPQQIDVTTTDRVFLTGNILGIVFYSGITGEILGRLPASFGLPAARQATNERSAPAAQ
;
A
#
# COMPACT_ATOMS: atom_id res chain seq x y z
N MET A 1 -27.42 -11.63 11.52
CA MET A 1 -28.02 -12.66 10.62
C MET A 1 -29.19 -12.05 9.86
N LYS A 2 -29.05 -11.80 8.56
CA LYS A 2 -30.18 -11.45 7.67
C LYS A 2 -30.14 -12.36 6.46
N LYS A 3 -31.27 -13.06 6.28
CA LYS A 3 -31.50 -14.12 5.30
C LYS A 3 -31.70 -13.54 3.90
N TRP A 4 -31.22 -14.29 2.92
CA TRP A 4 -31.45 -14.11 1.50
C TRP A 4 -32.93 -14.32 1.17
N PHE A 5 -33.48 -13.52 0.25
CA PHE A 5 -34.73 -13.84 -0.44
C PHE A 5 -34.45 -13.86 -1.95
N LEU A 6 -34.49 -15.06 -2.52
CA LEU A 6 -34.88 -15.27 -3.91
C LEU A 6 -36.38 -15.01 -4.02
N LEU A 7 -36.80 -14.29 -5.06
CA LEU A 7 -38.17 -14.42 -5.58
C LEU A 7 -38.08 -14.63 -7.10
N ALA A 8 -38.45 -15.83 -7.51
CA ALA A 8 -38.93 -16.13 -8.84
C ALA A 8 -40.46 -16.22 -8.76
N ALA A 9 -41.16 -15.52 -9.65
CA ALA A 9 -42.55 -15.81 -9.98
C ALA A 9 -42.87 -15.27 -11.39
N THR A 10 -42.90 -16.17 -12.37
CA THR A 10 -43.87 -16.19 -13.47
C THR A 10 -45.27 -16.39 -12.87
N SER A 11 -46.41 -15.88 -13.36
CA SER A 11 -46.89 -15.75 -14.73
C SER A 11 -48.21 -14.92 -14.80
N ALA A 12 -48.36 -14.19 -15.92
CA ALA A 12 -49.55 -13.93 -16.78
C ALA A 12 -50.92 -13.44 -16.23
N LEU A 13 -51.49 -12.35 -16.81
CA LEU A 13 -52.44 -12.38 -17.96
C LEU A 13 -52.94 -10.97 -18.39
N ALA A 14 -53.03 -10.79 -19.72
CA ALA A 14 -54.07 -10.11 -20.53
C ALA A 14 -54.14 -8.58 -20.80
N GLY A 15 -54.04 -8.27 -22.11
CA GLY A 15 -54.74 -7.20 -22.88
C GLY A 15 -53.92 -5.92 -23.13
N MET A 16 -53.80 -5.30 -24.31
CA MET A 16 -54.31 -5.44 -25.69
C MET A 16 -53.43 -4.48 -26.55
N GLY A 17 -53.23 -4.75 -27.86
CA GLY A 17 -52.73 -3.72 -28.79
C GLY A 17 -51.79 -4.21 -29.90
N THR A 18 -52.40 -4.58 -31.02
CA THR A 18 -51.90 -4.93 -32.37
C THR A 18 -50.61 -4.25 -32.89
N ALA A 19 -49.74 -5.03 -33.54
CA ALA A 19 -49.23 -4.75 -34.90
C ALA A 19 -48.42 -5.95 -35.49
N GLN A 20 -49.02 -6.58 -36.51
CA GLN A 20 -48.48 -7.29 -37.68
C GLN A 20 -47.26 -8.24 -37.58
N ALA A 21 -47.58 -9.50 -37.90
CA ALA A 21 -46.65 -10.54 -38.33
C ALA A 21 -46.26 -10.37 -39.81
N THR A 22 -45.02 -10.76 -40.16
CA THR A 22 -44.73 -11.37 -41.46
C THR A 22 -43.67 -12.47 -41.24
N GLN A 23 -43.99 -13.65 -41.78
CA GLN A 23 -43.24 -14.90 -41.80
C GLN A 23 -41.89 -14.70 -42.53
N VAL A 24 -40.87 -15.56 -42.42
CA VAL A 24 -40.79 -16.87 -43.09
C VAL A 24 -39.64 -17.68 -42.47
N ALA A 25 -39.89 -18.96 -42.25
CA ALA A 25 -38.90 -19.99 -41.97
C ALA A 25 -38.30 -20.51 -43.28
N GLU A 26 -36.99 -20.74 -43.32
CA GLU A 26 -36.39 -21.64 -44.31
C GLU A 26 -35.28 -22.46 -43.68
N GLN A 27 -35.49 -23.78 -43.64
CA GLN A 27 -34.51 -24.82 -43.33
C GLN A 27 -33.51 -24.94 -44.48
N VAL A 28 -32.19 -24.95 -44.20
CA VAL A 28 -31.22 -25.61 -45.09
C VAL A 28 -30.11 -26.32 -44.29
N LYS A 29 -30.21 -27.65 -44.31
CA LYS A 29 -29.17 -28.71 -44.39
C LYS A 29 -27.77 -28.47 -43.81
N SER A 30 -27.39 -29.32 -42.86
CA SER A 30 -26.01 -29.75 -42.61
C SER A 30 -25.44 -30.58 -43.78
N PRO A 31 -24.13 -30.46 -44.05
CA PRO A 31 -23.33 -31.63 -44.36
C PRO A 31 -22.12 -31.76 -43.44
N SER A 32 -21.97 -32.97 -42.92
CA SER A 32 -20.80 -33.52 -42.24
C SER A 32 -19.68 -33.78 -43.26
N GLY A 33 -18.43 -33.43 -42.91
CA GLY A 33 -17.24 -33.96 -43.56
C GLY A 33 -16.11 -32.96 -43.78
N ALA A 34 -15.29 -32.71 -42.75
CA ALA A 34 -13.92 -32.25 -42.92
C ALA A 34 -13.07 -32.67 -41.72
N THR A 35 -11.98 -33.37 -42.01
CA THR A 35 -10.94 -33.88 -41.12
C THR A 35 -10.28 -32.76 -40.30
N PRO A 36 -9.88 -32.96 -39.04
CA PRO A 36 -9.27 -31.91 -38.24
C PRO A 36 -7.86 -31.62 -38.74
N GLN A 37 -7.65 -30.44 -39.32
CA GLN A 37 -6.30 -29.88 -39.45
C GLN A 37 -5.78 -29.55 -38.05
N GLU A 38 -4.63 -30.13 -37.75
CA GLU A 38 -3.81 -29.88 -36.57
C GLU A 38 -3.42 -28.39 -36.50
N GLN A 39 -4.28 -27.59 -35.86
CA GLN A 39 -3.91 -26.26 -35.42
C GLN A 39 -2.85 -26.41 -34.35
N LYS A 40 -1.59 -26.15 -34.72
CA LYS A 40 -0.52 -25.86 -33.78
C LYS A 40 -1.05 -24.87 -32.75
N SER A 41 -1.26 -25.36 -31.52
CA SER A 41 -1.67 -24.57 -30.38
C SER A 41 -0.75 -23.37 -30.27
N ALA A 42 -1.27 -22.19 -30.62
CA ALA A 42 -0.67 -20.95 -30.20
C ALA A 42 -0.57 -21.04 -28.68
N VAL A 43 0.65 -20.96 -28.15
CA VAL A 43 0.92 -20.90 -26.72
C VAL A 43 0.07 -19.76 -26.17
N LEU A 44 -1.01 -20.14 -25.47
CA LEU A 44 -1.92 -19.21 -24.84
C LEU A 44 -1.17 -18.58 -23.67
N HIS A 45 -0.50 -17.45 -23.92
CA HIS A 45 0.08 -16.65 -22.86
C HIS A 45 -1.03 -16.28 -21.88
N ARG A 46 -1.02 -16.91 -20.70
CA ARG A 46 -1.95 -16.61 -19.62
C ARG A 46 -1.67 -15.17 -19.16
N PRO A 47 -2.65 -14.24 -19.21
CA PRO A 47 -2.41 -12.83 -18.89
C PRO A 47 -2.04 -12.53 -17.42
N TRP A 48 -1.99 -13.55 -16.57
CA TRP A 48 -1.72 -13.43 -15.13
C TRP A 48 -0.30 -13.83 -14.72
N GLU A 49 0.55 -14.31 -15.64
CA GLU A 49 1.99 -14.48 -15.40
C GLU A 49 2.79 -13.21 -15.79
N ARG A 50 2.24 -12.02 -15.53
CA ARG A 50 3.12 -10.85 -15.40
C ARG A 50 3.97 -11.10 -14.17
N LYS A 51 5.28 -11.33 -14.37
CA LYS A 51 6.26 -11.11 -13.30
C LYS A 51 5.91 -9.76 -12.69
N VAL A 52 5.48 -9.76 -11.44
CA VAL A 52 5.25 -8.51 -10.73
C VAL A 52 6.63 -7.87 -10.65
N GLU A 53 6.82 -6.77 -11.37
CA GLU A 53 8.09 -6.05 -11.39
C GLU A 53 8.40 -5.62 -9.94
N GLY A 54 9.54 -6.06 -9.47
CA GLY A 54 10.02 -5.88 -8.12
C GLY A 54 11.42 -6.45 -8.04
N GLU A 55 12.23 -5.88 -7.17
CA GLU A 55 13.62 -6.29 -7.01
C GLU A 55 13.92 -6.53 -5.53
N LYS A 56 14.57 -7.66 -5.23
CA LYS A 56 14.96 -8.01 -3.87
C LYS A 56 15.88 -6.94 -3.30
N PHE A 57 15.62 -6.54 -2.07
CA PHE A 57 16.52 -5.67 -1.33
C PHE A 57 17.58 -6.50 -0.59
N SER A 58 18.82 -5.99 -0.57
CA SER A 58 19.84 -6.42 0.37
C SER A 58 20.48 -5.19 1.03
N MET A 59 20.92 -5.34 2.28
CA MET A 59 21.58 -4.24 3.00
C MET A 59 22.87 -3.78 2.31
N GLU A 60 23.56 -4.68 1.60
CA GLU A 60 24.78 -4.40 0.84
C GLU A 60 24.56 -3.33 -0.25
N MET A 61 23.33 -3.16 -0.74
CA MET A 61 22.99 -2.08 -1.67
C MET A 61 23.20 -0.69 -1.06
N LEU A 62 23.20 -0.57 0.27
CA LEU A 62 23.41 0.69 1.01
C LEU A 62 24.86 0.94 1.43
N ASP A 63 25.74 -0.05 1.23
CA ASP A 63 27.17 0.09 1.57
C ASP A 63 27.85 1.14 0.70
N SER A 64 27.35 1.30 -0.53
CA SER A 64 27.72 2.38 -1.44
C SER A 64 26.89 3.63 -1.14
N ASP A 65 27.45 4.81 -1.40
CA ASP A 65 26.71 6.09 -1.28
C ASP A 65 25.80 6.36 -2.50
N ARG A 66 25.49 5.32 -3.27
CA ARG A 66 24.61 5.33 -4.44
C ARG A 66 23.68 4.12 -4.46
N LEU A 67 22.46 4.36 -4.90
CA LEU A 67 21.47 3.35 -5.27
C LEU A 67 21.21 3.43 -6.77
N ASP A 68 20.73 2.36 -7.39
CA ASP A 68 20.24 2.45 -8.76
C ASP A 68 19.06 3.44 -8.81
N PRO A 69 19.13 4.54 -9.60
CA PRO A 69 18.02 5.48 -9.75
C PRO A 69 16.73 4.80 -10.20
N ALA A 70 16.83 3.70 -10.96
CA ALA A 70 15.71 2.92 -11.47
C ALA A 70 15.20 1.85 -10.49
N TYR A 71 15.86 1.65 -9.33
CA TYR A 71 15.45 0.63 -8.37
C TYR A 71 13.96 0.82 -7.97
N PRO A 72 13.09 -0.17 -8.27
CA PRO A 72 11.64 -0.02 -8.10
C PRO A 72 11.19 -0.31 -6.66
N GLY A 73 12.03 -0.97 -5.86
CA GLY A 73 11.62 -1.57 -4.59
C GLY A 73 10.69 -2.75 -4.78
N LEU A 74 10.11 -3.23 -3.67
CA LEU A 74 9.11 -4.29 -3.69
C LEU A 74 7.70 -3.74 -3.96
N PRO A 75 6.89 -4.44 -4.77
CA PRO A 75 5.51 -4.06 -5.05
C PRO A 75 4.63 -4.28 -3.81
N LEU A 76 4.31 -3.20 -3.09
CA LEU A 76 3.56 -3.23 -1.82
C LEU A 76 2.28 -4.08 -1.87
N GLY A 77 1.49 -3.96 -2.94
CA GLY A 77 0.26 -4.74 -3.10
C GLY A 77 0.51 -6.25 -3.14
N ALA A 78 1.56 -6.70 -3.84
CA ALA A 78 1.89 -8.12 -3.91
C ALA A 78 2.42 -8.65 -2.58
N VAL A 79 3.21 -7.85 -1.85
CA VAL A 79 3.66 -8.18 -0.49
C VAL A 79 2.45 -8.31 0.45
N ILE A 80 1.51 -7.36 0.42
CA ILE A 80 0.28 -7.41 1.22
C ILE A 80 -0.52 -8.67 0.92
N GLU A 81 -0.69 -9.06 -0.35
CA GLU A 81 -1.42 -10.28 -0.69
C GLU A 81 -0.68 -11.55 -0.23
N ALA A 82 0.65 -11.59 -0.32
CA ALA A 82 1.45 -12.69 0.23
C ALA A 82 1.27 -12.82 1.75
N VAL A 83 1.33 -11.70 2.48
CA VAL A 83 1.10 -11.66 3.93
C VAL A 83 -0.34 -12.06 4.28
N LYS A 84 -1.35 -11.61 3.52
CA LYS A 84 -2.74 -12.03 3.71
C LYS A 84 -2.91 -13.54 3.57
N LYS A 85 -2.25 -14.15 2.59
CA LYS A 85 -2.27 -15.61 2.40
C LYS A 85 -1.64 -16.31 3.60
N PHE A 86 -0.47 -15.84 4.04
CA PHE A 86 0.25 -16.37 5.20
C PHE A 86 -0.58 -16.28 6.50
N VAL A 87 -1.15 -15.12 6.82
CA VAL A 87 -1.93 -14.91 8.07
C VAL A 87 -3.23 -15.73 8.10
N ARG A 88 -3.76 -16.12 6.94
CA ARG A 88 -4.96 -16.98 6.86
C ARG A 88 -4.67 -18.45 7.15
N GLU A 89 -3.41 -18.88 7.19
CA GLU A 89 -3.05 -20.26 7.47
C GLU A 89 -3.36 -20.63 8.92
N LYS A 90 -4.33 -21.53 9.08
CA LYS A 90 -4.72 -22.06 10.40
C LYS A 90 -3.91 -23.31 10.73
N LYS A 91 -3.79 -23.55 12.04
CA LYS A 91 -3.30 -24.83 12.56
C LYS A 91 -4.27 -25.95 12.15
N GLY A 92 -3.75 -27.07 11.66
CA GLY A 92 -4.56 -28.25 11.35
C GLY A 92 -5.09 -28.93 12.61
N GLU A 93 -6.24 -29.62 12.49
CA GLU A 93 -6.89 -30.32 13.60
C GLU A 93 -5.98 -31.36 14.28
N PHE A 94 -5.20 -32.08 13.49
CA PHE A 94 -4.27 -33.13 13.94
C PHE A 94 -2.81 -32.67 13.96
N GLU A 95 -2.54 -31.39 13.71
CA GLU A 95 -1.19 -30.84 13.71
C GLU A 95 -0.77 -30.53 15.15
N SER A 96 0.45 -30.89 15.56
CA SER A 96 0.94 -30.45 16.87
C SER A 96 1.21 -28.94 16.84
N THR A 97 1.19 -28.27 18.01
CA THR A 97 1.53 -26.83 18.06
C THR A 97 2.97 -26.58 17.63
N ALA A 98 3.89 -27.52 17.87
CA ALA A 98 5.28 -27.44 17.43
C ALA A 98 5.39 -27.55 15.91
N ASP A 99 4.67 -28.48 15.29
CA ASP A 99 4.63 -28.64 13.83
C ASP A 99 4.07 -27.40 13.15
N TYR A 100 2.96 -26.88 13.68
CA TYR A 100 2.38 -25.63 13.19
C TYR A 100 3.38 -24.48 13.23
N LYS A 101 4.06 -24.27 14.35
CA LYS A 101 5.08 -23.22 14.48
C LYS A 101 6.24 -23.42 13.50
N ARG A 102 6.70 -24.67 13.31
CA ARG A 102 7.75 -25.00 12.34
C ARG A 102 7.30 -24.70 10.91
N ARG A 103 6.08 -25.08 10.53
CA ARG A 103 5.49 -24.79 9.22
C ARG A 103 5.36 -23.29 8.97
N MET A 104 4.84 -22.55 9.95
CA MET A 104 4.72 -21.08 9.84
C MET A 104 6.10 -20.41 9.73
N ALA A 105 7.10 -20.87 10.49
CA ALA A 105 8.47 -20.37 10.36
C ALA A 105 9.10 -20.70 9.00
N ALA A 106 8.83 -21.90 8.45
CA ALA A 106 9.26 -22.27 7.11
C ALA A 106 8.59 -21.38 6.05
N ALA A 107 7.28 -21.17 6.14
CA ALA A 107 6.50 -20.34 5.22
C ALA A 107 6.98 -18.88 5.19
N LEU A 108 7.47 -18.32 6.30
CA LEU A 108 8.08 -16.99 6.32
C LEU A 108 9.36 -16.90 5.48
N ASN A 109 10.11 -17.98 5.37
CA ASN A 109 11.36 -18.05 4.61
C ASN A 109 11.13 -18.49 3.15
N GLU A 110 9.91 -18.89 2.78
CA GLU A 110 9.57 -19.15 1.38
C GLU A 110 9.65 -17.85 0.58
N LYS A 111 10.23 -17.95 -0.63
CA LYS A 111 10.29 -16.83 -1.55
C LYS A 111 8.88 -16.55 -2.10
N VAL A 112 8.39 -15.33 -1.88
CA VAL A 112 7.02 -14.96 -2.23
C VAL A 112 6.93 -13.84 -3.27
N VAL A 113 7.82 -12.85 -3.22
CA VAL A 113 7.76 -11.67 -4.09
C VAL A 113 9.16 -11.30 -4.54
N ALA A 114 9.41 -11.30 -5.86
CA ALA A 114 10.71 -10.93 -6.44
C ALA A 114 11.91 -11.59 -5.73
N ASP A 115 11.88 -12.92 -5.56
CA ASP A 115 12.88 -13.71 -4.83
C ASP A 115 13.08 -13.37 -3.34
N SER A 116 12.28 -12.46 -2.79
CA SER A 116 12.28 -12.08 -1.38
C SER A 116 11.33 -12.96 -0.58
N SER A 117 11.76 -13.32 0.63
CA SER A 117 10.91 -13.97 1.64
C SER A 117 10.19 -12.93 2.50
N LEU A 118 9.15 -13.34 3.25
CA LEU A 118 8.52 -12.44 4.24
C LEU A 118 9.41 -12.20 5.47
N ASN A 119 10.43 -13.02 5.65
CA ASN A 119 11.44 -12.86 6.70
C ASN A 119 12.61 -11.96 6.27
N ASP A 120 12.73 -11.62 5.00
CA ASP A 120 13.75 -10.69 4.51
C ASP A 120 13.40 -9.24 4.89
N ALA A 121 14.40 -8.36 4.87
CA ALA A 121 14.15 -6.92 4.93
C ALA A 121 13.46 -6.48 3.62
N LEU A 122 12.32 -5.80 3.76
CA LEU A 122 11.50 -5.35 2.65
C LEU A 122 11.73 -3.86 2.41
N ALA A 123 12.04 -3.47 1.18
CA ALA A 123 12.22 -2.07 0.80
C ALA A 123 11.09 -1.58 -0.09
N PHE A 124 10.50 -0.44 0.25
CA PHE A 124 9.47 0.23 -0.54
C PHE A 124 9.97 1.60 -0.97
N VAL A 125 9.94 1.86 -2.28
CA VAL A 125 10.35 3.15 -2.85
C VAL A 125 9.12 4.03 -3.04
N VAL A 126 9.20 5.27 -2.54
CA VAL A 126 8.16 6.29 -2.68
C VAL A 126 8.75 7.62 -3.13
N SER A 127 7.95 8.40 -3.85
CA SER A 127 8.31 9.77 -4.23
C SER A 127 8.27 10.70 -3.02
N VAL A 128 9.22 11.63 -2.94
CA VAL A 128 9.25 12.68 -1.90
C VAL A 128 8.49 13.90 -2.42
N LYS A 129 7.45 14.34 -1.69
CA LYS A 129 6.57 15.42 -2.15
C LYS A 129 7.07 16.80 -1.74
N LYS A 130 6.81 17.81 -2.57
CA LYS A 130 7.07 19.22 -2.25
C LYS A 130 5.98 19.79 -1.35
N ASP A 131 5.91 19.30 -0.12
CA ASP A 131 4.84 19.64 0.83
C ASP A 131 5.36 20.28 2.14
N GLY A 132 6.68 20.43 2.28
CA GLY A 132 7.33 21.06 3.42
C GLY A 132 6.98 20.45 4.77
N ALA A 133 6.89 21.29 5.81
CA ALA A 133 6.70 20.88 7.21
C ALA A 133 5.24 20.64 7.62
N TYR A 134 4.28 20.68 6.69
CA TYR A 134 2.84 20.67 7.03
C TYR A 134 2.09 19.43 6.54
N SER A 135 2.72 18.54 5.78
CA SER A 135 2.08 17.30 5.33
C SER A 135 2.59 16.07 6.06
N VAL A 136 1.65 15.18 6.35
CA VAL A 136 1.92 13.81 6.76
C VAL A 136 2.58 13.07 5.60
N GLY A 137 3.66 12.36 5.88
CA GLY A 137 4.38 11.53 4.92
C GLY A 137 5.86 11.86 4.86
N ILE A 138 6.43 11.74 3.67
CA ILE A 138 7.83 12.04 3.36
C ILE A 138 7.85 13.19 2.37
N GLY A 139 8.47 14.30 2.77
CA GLY A 139 8.40 15.55 2.02
C GLY A 139 9.71 16.33 2.03
N TYR A 140 9.80 17.33 1.15
CA TYR A 140 10.91 18.28 1.12
C TYR A 140 10.41 19.72 1.05
N ASP A 141 11.26 20.64 1.53
CA ASP A 141 11.17 22.08 1.34
C ASP A 141 12.49 22.60 0.76
N PHE A 142 12.41 23.65 -0.06
CA PHE A 142 13.56 24.27 -0.71
C PHE A 142 13.47 25.78 -0.68
N ASN A 143 14.48 26.42 -0.11
CA ASN A 143 14.61 27.88 -0.08
C ASN A 143 15.58 28.33 -1.21
N ALA A 144 15.05 29.01 -2.22
CA ALA A 144 15.80 29.42 -3.40
C ALA A 144 16.84 30.54 -3.14
N ASP A 145 16.67 31.32 -2.07
CA ASP A 145 17.59 32.41 -1.71
C ASP A 145 18.85 31.89 -1.03
N THR A 146 18.75 30.77 -0.33
CA THR A 146 19.84 30.17 0.47
C THR A 146 20.32 28.83 -0.08
N GLY A 147 19.62 28.26 -1.06
CA GLY A 147 19.85 26.90 -1.56
C GLY A 147 19.53 25.80 -0.54
N LYS A 148 18.96 26.12 0.62
CA LYS A 148 18.73 25.15 1.70
C LYS A 148 17.60 24.19 1.34
N VAL A 149 17.91 22.90 1.36
CA VAL A 149 16.95 21.80 1.28
C VAL A 149 16.70 21.26 2.67
N LYS A 150 15.44 21.04 3.02
CA LYS A 150 15.01 20.36 4.24
C LYS A 150 14.17 19.16 3.87
N LEU A 151 14.51 18.00 4.41
CA LEU A 151 13.76 16.75 4.23
C LEU A 151 12.98 16.45 5.52
N TYR A 152 11.73 16.07 5.39
CA TYR A 152 10.82 15.79 6.50
C TYR A 152 10.30 14.37 6.40
N VAL A 153 10.20 13.73 7.56
CA VAL A 153 9.54 12.43 7.74
C VAL A 153 8.57 12.56 8.89
N PHE A 154 7.28 12.56 8.58
CA PHE A 154 6.23 12.73 9.57
C PHE A 154 5.14 11.67 9.39
N PRO A 155 5.21 10.55 10.13
CA PRO A 155 4.17 9.53 10.08
C PRO A 155 2.88 10.09 10.67
N ARG A 156 1.76 9.50 10.24
CA ARG A 156 0.47 9.75 10.85
C ARG A 156 0.32 8.88 12.08
N THR A 157 0.05 9.46 13.24
CA THR A 157 -0.30 8.67 14.42
C THR A 157 -1.82 8.49 14.49
N ARG A 158 -2.32 7.26 14.30
CA ARG A 158 -3.75 6.94 14.35
C ARG A 158 -4.00 5.57 14.95
N ASP A 159 -5.21 5.40 15.46
CA ASP A 159 -5.74 4.10 15.83
C ASP A 159 -6.33 3.39 14.60
N LEU A 160 -6.12 2.08 14.49
CA LEU A 160 -6.69 1.23 13.46
C LEU A 160 -7.79 0.35 14.07
N ASN A 161 -9.01 0.44 13.52
CA ASN A 161 -10.17 -0.23 14.08
C ASN A 161 -10.28 -1.74 13.76
N GLY A 162 -9.41 -2.27 12.91
CA GLY A 162 -9.38 -3.69 12.54
C GLY A 162 -10.50 -4.12 11.59
N ILE A 163 -11.44 -3.23 11.24
CA ILE A 163 -12.53 -3.55 10.31
C ILE A 163 -11.93 -3.88 8.94
N GLY A 164 -12.40 -4.98 8.35
CA GLY A 164 -11.87 -5.55 7.11
C GLY A 164 -10.92 -6.74 7.32
N ALA A 165 -10.51 -7.02 8.57
CA ALA A 165 -9.76 -8.23 8.89
C ALA A 165 -10.61 -9.50 8.65
N PRO A 166 -10.03 -10.60 8.11
CA PRO A 166 -10.76 -11.87 7.92
C PRO A 166 -11.33 -12.48 9.20
N ASP A 167 -10.71 -12.18 10.34
CA ASP A 167 -11.06 -12.61 11.68
C ASP A 167 -11.50 -11.43 12.57
N TYR A 168 -12.08 -10.40 11.94
CA TYR A 168 -12.59 -9.22 12.62
C TYR A 168 -13.59 -9.60 13.73
N ASP A 169 -13.35 -9.06 14.92
CA ASP A 169 -14.21 -9.18 16.08
C ASP A 169 -14.40 -7.78 16.65
N ILE A 170 -15.67 -7.38 16.81
CA ILE A 170 -16.04 -6.06 17.34
C ILE A 170 -15.53 -5.83 18.77
N ASN A 171 -15.23 -6.91 19.50
CA ASN A 171 -14.69 -6.85 20.85
C ASN A 171 -13.16 -6.83 20.89
N LYS A 172 -12.46 -7.06 19.76
CA LYS A 172 -11.00 -6.96 19.73
C LYS A 172 -10.58 -5.50 19.88
N PRO A 173 -9.59 -5.20 20.73
CA PRO A 173 -9.09 -3.85 20.89
C PRO A 173 -8.48 -3.34 19.58
N SER A 174 -8.69 -2.06 19.29
CA SER A 174 -8.02 -1.37 18.18
C SER A 174 -6.50 -1.34 18.40
N TYR A 175 -5.74 -1.32 17.31
CA TYR A 175 -4.31 -1.01 17.39
C TYR A 175 -4.17 0.49 17.61
N LYS A 176 -3.60 0.88 18.75
CA LYS A 176 -3.56 2.30 19.15
C LYS A 176 -2.22 2.95 18.88
N GLY A 177 -2.26 4.23 18.52
CA GLY A 177 -1.09 5.11 18.46
C GLY A 177 0.03 4.62 17.53
N LEU A 178 -0.31 3.92 16.45
CA LEU A 178 0.67 3.45 15.48
C LEU A 178 1.13 4.60 14.57
N ASP A 179 2.42 4.62 14.26
CA ASP A 179 3.00 5.51 13.26
C ASP A 179 2.78 4.91 11.86
N GLN A 180 2.11 5.65 10.97
CA GLN A 180 1.61 5.17 9.69
C GLN A 180 2.14 5.99 8.52
N PHE A 181 2.50 5.30 7.42
CA PHE A 181 2.74 5.91 6.12
C PHE A 181 1.78 5.32 5.09
N ASP A 182 0.97 6.18 4.48
CA ASP A 182 0.15 5.84 3.32
C ASP A 182 1.07 5.83 2.08
N LEU A 183 1.47 4.65 1.60
CA LEU A 183 2.44 4.51 0.49
C LEU A 183 1.76 4.42 -0.88
N SER A 184 0.52 3.93 -0.92
CA SER A 184 -0.28 3.84 -2.14
C SER A 184 -1.73 4.18 -1.84
N SER A 185 -2.38 4.92 -2.74
CA SER A 185 -3.79 5.24 -2.67
C SER A 185 -4.41 5.11 -4.04
N LYS A 186 -5.57 4.47 -4.11
CA LYS A 186 -6.32 4.22 -5.34
C LYS A 186 -7.76 4.66 -5.15
N LEU A 187 -8.22 5.57 -6.00
CA LEU A 187 -9.63 5.86 -6.16
C LEU A 187 -10.27 4.70 -6.92
N ASN A 188 -11.17 3.97 -6.27
CA ASN A 188 -11.84 2.81 -6.85
C ASN A 188 -13.11 3.20 -7.60
N SER A 189 -13.90 4.09 -7.01
CA SER A 189 -15.10 4.63 -7.65
C SER A 189 -15.38 6.03 -7.13
N LYS A 190 -16.00 6.83 -8.00
CA LYS A 190 -16.60 8.12 -7.66
C LYS A 190 -17.87 8.27 -8.48
N GLY A 191 -19.00 8.55 -7.84
CA GLY A 191 -20.25 8.63 -8.56
C GLY A 191 -21.41 9.17 -7.72
N ARG A 192 -22.43 9.65 -8.43
CA ARG A 192 -23.66 10.15 -7.80
C ARG A 192 -24.73 9.07 -7.83
N TYR A 193 -25.42 8.88 -6.71
CA TYR A 193 -26.62 8.05 -6.67
C TYR A 193 -27.69 8.71 -5.81
N LYS A 194 -28.97 8.38 -6.07
CA LYS A 194 -30.08 8.82 -5.23
C LYS A 194 -30.17 7.89 -4.03
N GLY A 195 -29.50 8.27 -2.95
CA GLY A 195 -29.46 7.48 -1.73
C GLY A 195 -30.50 7.94 -0.72
N ARG A 196 -30.77 7.08 0.26
CA ARG A 196 -31.58 7.41 1.42
C ARG A 196 -30.63 7.76 2.56
N SER A 197 -30.85 8.91 3.18
CA SER A 197 -30.05 9.33 4.34
C SER A 197 -30.36 8.52 5.59
N THR A 198 -29.49 8.67 6.60
CA THR A 198 -29.73 8.20 7.96
C THR A 198 -31.03 8.79 8.55
N TYR A 199 -31.50 9.93 8.02
CA TYR A 199 -32.75 10.61 8.36
C TYR A 199 -33.91 10.34 7.38
N ARG A 200 -33.83 9.27 6.61
CA ARG A 200 -34.91 8.72 5.75
C ARG A 200 -35.34 9.56 4.55
N GLY A 201 -34.75 10.73 4.29
CA GLY A 201 -34.96 11.52 3.08
C GLY A 201 -34.13 11.04 1.89
N TYR A 202 -34.60 11.28 0.66
CA TYR A 202 -33.87 10.95 -0.58
C TYR A 202 -33.27 12.20 -1.20
N TYR A 203 -31.96 12.21 -1.43
CA TYR A 203 -31.25 13.29 -2.12
C TYR A 203 -30.08 12.72 -2.92
N PRO A 204 -29.52 13.46 -3.89
CA PRO A 204 -28.30 13.04 -4.58
C PRO A 204 -27.14 12.96 -3.58
N ILE A 205 -26.54 11.78 -3.46
CA ILE A 205 -25.32 11.53 -2.70
C ILE A 205 -24.18 11.40 -3.69
N GLU A 206 -23.05 12.05 -3.42
CA GLU A 206 -21.80 11.85 -4.16
C GLU A 206 -20.90 10.93 -3.32
N GLU A 207 -20.71 9.70 -3.78
CA GLU A 207 -19.88 8.72 -3.07
C GLU A 207 -18.51 8.62 -3.72
N THR A 208 -17.49 8.61 -2.87
CA THR A 208 -16.09 8.39 -3.20
C THR A 208 -15.59 7.19 -2.41
N TYR A 209 -15.12 6.16 -3.12
CA TYR A 209 -14.51 4.98 -2.52
C TYR A 209 -13.03 4.90 -2.86
N THR A 210 -12.20 4.86 -1.84
CA THR A 210 -10.74 4.82 -1.95
C THR A 210 -10.18 3.61 -1.21
N SER A 211 -9.17 2.95 -1.78
CA SER A 211 -8.33 2.00 -1.05
C SER A 211 -6.95 2.60 -0.81
N THR A 212 -6.44 2.44 0.40
CA THR A 212 -5.10 2.88 0.79
C THR A 212 -4.28 1.70 1.29
N MET A 213 -3.03 1.61 0.86
CA MET A 213 -2.06 0.64 1.33
C MET A 213 -0.85 1.35 1.91
N GLY A 214 -0.27 0.78 2.97
CA GLY A 214 0.87 1.40 3.60
C GLY A 214 1.58 0.51 4.60
N VAL A 215 2.35 1.17 5.47
CA VAL A 215 2.99 0.55 6.63
C VAL A 215 2.47 1.22 7.89
N ALA A 216 2.24 0.42 8.93
CA ALA A 216 1.83 0.88 10.25
C ALA A 216 2.65 0.14 11.30
N VAL A 217 3.47 0.87 12.03
CA VAL A 217 4.41 0.29 13.00
C VAL A 217 4.20 0.90 14.38
N ASN A 218 4.58 0.14 15.40
CA ASN A 218 4.71 0.76 16.72
C ASN A 218 5.86 1.76 16.66
N ARG A 219 5.65 2.94 17.26
CA ARG A 219 6.52 4.12 17.29
C ARG A 219 7.90 3.95 16.65
N ILE A 220 8.19 4.73 15.61
CA ILE A 220 9.50 4.69 14.94
C ILE A 220 10.54 5.36 15.87
N PRO A 221 11.54 4.60 16.37
CA PRO A 221 12.35 5.06 17.51
C PRO A 221 13.38 6.15 17.15
N PHE A 222 13.82 6.18 15.90
CA PHE A 222 14.82 7.15 15.42
C PHE A 222 14.23 8.43 14.85
N LEU A 223 12.90 8.59 14.87
CA LEU A 223 12.26 9.84 14.50
C LEU A 223 12.03 10.69 15.76
N ASP A 224 12.74 11.81 15.84
CA ASP A 224 12.53 12.85 16.86
C ASP A 224 11.37 13.75 16.43
N ILE A 225 10.16 13.42 16.89
CA ILE A 225 8.93 14.12 16.50
C ILE A 225 8.12 14.48 17.74
N ASP A 226 7.74 15.76 17.84
CA ASP A 226 6.69 16.17 18.76
C ASP A 226 5.33 15.71 18.23
N ARG A 227 4.74 14.71 18.91
CA ARG A 227 3.45 14.12 18.54
C ARG A 227 2.25 14.92 19.08
N GLY A 228 2.49 15.99 19.86
CA GLY A 228 1.46 16.81 20.50
C GLY A 228 1.05 18.07 19.72
N TYR A 229 1.95 18.67 18.93
CA TYR A 229 1.69 19.90 18.17
C TYR A 229 2.36 19.88 16.79
N THR A 230 1.57 20.10 15.72
CA THR A 230 2.04 20.08 14.32
C THR A 230 2.89 21.30 13.91
N GLN A 231 3.15 22.23 14.83
CA GLN A 231 3.71 23.55 14.49
C GLN A 231 5.25 23.56 14.44
N TYR A 232 5.93 22.51 14.94
CA TYR A 232 7.38 22.43 14.98
C TYR A 232 7.89 21.05 14.53
N ILE A 233 7.69 20.72 13.24
CA ILE A 233 8.32 19.53 12.66
C ILE A 233 9.79 19.84 12.36
N LYS A 234 10.70 19.21 13.11
CA LYS A 234 12.12 19.28 12.82
C LYS A 234 12.40 18.56 11.49
N PRO A 235 13.25 19.13 10.61
CA PRO A 235 13.69 18.41 9.43
C PRO A 235 14.50 17.19 9.87
N ALA A 236 14.26 16.07 9.22
CA ALA A 236 15.01 14.85 9.44
C ALA A 236 16.41 14.93 8.80
N PHE A 237 16.55 15.71 7.73
CA PHE A 237 17.84 16.01 7.11
C PHE A 237 17.86 17.42 6.51
N GLN A 238 19.04 18.04 6.48
CA GLN A 238 19.20 19.39 5.92
C GLN A 238 20.56 19.52 5.23
N PHE A 239 20.56 20.10 4.03
CA PHE A 239 21.75 20.33 3.22
C PHE A 239 21.52 21.51 2.27
N THR A 240 22.52 21.84 1.45
CA THR A 240 22.44 22.93 0.47
C THR A 240 22.63 22.36 -0.94
N LEU A 241 21.81 22.83 -1.88
CA LEU A 241 21.96 22.57 -3.30
C LEU A 241 21.95 23.89 -4.07
N GLU A 242 22.70 23.94 -5.17
CA GLU A 242 22.58 25.00 -6.14
C GLU A 242 21.20 24.98 -6.80
N ASN A 243 20.60 26.14 -7.06
CA ASN A 243 19.25 26.27 -7.61
C ASN A 243 19.05 25.46 -8.91
N ALA A 244 20.04 25.45 -9.81
CA ALA A 244 19.97 24.71 -11.06
C ALA A 244 19.97 23.18 -10.86
N VAL A 245 20.70 22.70 -9.84
CA VAL A 245 20.74 21.29 -9.45
C VAL A 245 19.45 20.91 -8.73
N ALA A 246 19.02 21.72 -7.76
CA ALA A 246 17.78 21.51 -7.01
C ALA A 246 16.54 21.42 -7.91
N ALA A 247 16.47 22.24 -8.96
CA ALA A 247 15.37 22.22 -9.93
C ALA A 247 15.29 20.89 -10.72
N LYS A 248 16.41 20.17 -10.86
CA LYS A 248 16.48 18.87 -11.53
C LYS A 248 16.27 17.72 -10.56
N GLU A 249 16.97 17.76 -9.42
CA GLU A 249 17.06 16.65 -8.47
C GLU A 249 15.82 16.51 -7.59
N LEU A 250 15.30 17.62 -7.04
CA LEU A 250 14.24 17.57 -6.03
C LEU A 250 12.89 17.03 -6.56
N PRO A 251 12.44 17.37 -7.79
CA PRO A 251 11.17 16.84 -8.31
C PRO A 251 11.15 15.32 -8.51
N VAL A 252 12.32 14.69 -8.64
CA VAL A 252 12.47 13.24 -8.82
C VAL A 252 13.11 12.56 -7.62
N LEU A 253 13.23 13.26 -6.49
CA LEU A 253 13.76 12.72 -5.25
C LEU A 253 12.93 11.53 -4.77
N LYS A 254 13.62 10.46 -4.38
CA LYS A 254 13.01 9.23 -3.87
C LYS A 254 13.38 8.99 -2.43
N ALA A 255 12.50 8.31 -1.72
CA ALA A 255 12.76 7.73 -0.41
C ALA A 255 12.51 6.24 -0.43
N MET A 256 13.44 5.47 0.13
CA MET A 256 13.31 4.04 0.36
C MET A 256 13.02 3.80 1.83
N ILE A 257 11.88 3.18 2.14
CA ILE A 257 11.51 2.73 3.48
C ILE A 257 11.88 1.25 3.58
N VAL A 258 12.82 0.93 4.46
CA VAL A 258 13.24 -0.45 4.72
C VAL A 258 12.59 -0.92 6.01
N MET A 259 11.90 -2.06 5.98
CA MET A 259 11.23 -2.62 7.14
C MET A 259 11.43 -4.12 7.29
N GLN A 260 11.31 -4.60 8.53
CA GLN A 260 11.18 -6.01 8.86
C GLN A 260 9.75 -6.28 9.28
N LEU A 261 9.10 -7.28 8.68
CA LEU A 261 7.77 -7.70 9.07
C LEU A 261 7.76 -8.30 10.48
N ALA A 262 6.73 -7.95 11.27
CA ALA A 262 6.50 -8.56 12.57
C ALA A 262 5.00 -8.71 12.86
N SER A 263 4.66 -9.75 13.63
CA SER A 263 3.28 -10.05 14.06
C SER A 263 2.64 -8.80 14.71
N PRO A 264 1.41 -8.41 14.33
CA PRO A 264 0.38 -9.16 13.57
C PRO A 264 0.55 -9.22 12.03
N TYR A 265 1.70 -8.81 11.48
CA TYR A 265 2.09 -8.73 10.06
C TYR A 265 1.25 -7.80 9.19
N ILE A 266 -0.05 -7.67 9.47
CA ILE A 266 -1.00 -6.87 8.73
C ILE A 266 -2.08 -6.31 9.66
N ALA A 267 -2.47 -5.07 9.41
CA ALA A 267 -3.55 -4.39 10.11
C ALA A 267 -4.52 -3.76 9.12
N TYR A 268 -5.78 -3.64 9.54
CA TYR A 268 -6.87 -3.15 8.72
C TYR A 268 -7.53 -1.94 9.40
N ASP A 269 -8.00 -1.00 8.58
CA ASP A 269 -8.83 0.12 9.04
C ASP A 269 -9.88 0.44 7.98
N TYR A 270 -11.11 0.63 8.43
CA TYR A 270 -12.22 1.06 7.59
C TYR A 270 -12.76 2.38 8.10
N LYS A 271 -12.94 3.36 7.21
CA LYS A 271 -13.64 4.60 7.54
C LYS A 271 -14.74 4.85 6.54
N SER A 272 -15.91 5.22 7.02
CA SER A 272 -16.99 5.73 6.20
C SER A 272 -17.58 6.98 6.86
N SER A 273 -17.96 7.97 6.05
CA SER A 273 -18.73 9.11 6.51
C SER A 273 -20.19 8.94 6.11
N ASP A 274 -21.11 9.13 7.04
CA ASP A 274 -22.53 9.10 6.72
C ASP A 274 -22.95 10.34 5.92
N SER A 275 -23.94 10.17 5.05
CA SER A 275 -24.57 11.30 4.39
C SER A 275 -25.57 12.00 5.32
N THR A 276 -25.61 13.32 5.25
CA THR A 276 -26.65 14.15 5.89
C THR A 276 -27.24 15.12 4.86
N PRO A 277 -28.42 15.73 5.11
CA PRO A 277 -28.97 16.73 4.18
C PRO A 277 -28.01 17.91 3.90
N GLN A 278 -27.10 18.21 4.82
CA GLN A 278 -26.07 19.25 4.70
C GLN A 278 -24.74 18.73 4.15
N GLN A 279 -24.52 17.40 4.18
CA GLN A 279 -23.30 16.75 3.73
C GLN A 279 -23.67 15.58 2.81
N ILE A 280 -23.73 15.86 1.52
CA ILE A 280 -24.08 14.90 0.47
C ILE A 280 -22.87 14.08 0.00
N ASP A 281 -21.65 14.48 0.38
CA ASP A 281 -20.42 13.78 0.06
C ASP A 281 -20.18 12.65 1.05
N VAL A 282 -20.24 11.42 0.56
CA VAL A 282 -19.91 10.20 1.31
C VAL A 282 -18.53 9.74 0.89
N THR A 283 -17.64 9.58 1.86
CA THR A 283 -16.31 9.02 1.63
C THR A 283 -16.19 7.70 2.37
N THR A 284 -15.93 6.64 1.62
CA THR A 284 -15.55 5.33 2.15
C THR A 284 -14.07 5.09 1.85
N THR A 285 -13.34 4.62 2.86
CA THR A 285 -11.91 4.33 2.75
C THR A 285 -11.56 3.02 3.41
N ASP A 286 -11.06 2.09 2.62
CA ASP A 286 -10.50 0.82 3.06
C ASP A 286 -8.99 0.96 3.14
N ARG A 287 -8.41 0.66 4.31
CA ARG A 287 -6.96 0.73 4.52
C ARG A 287 -6.40 -0.61 4.96
N VAL A 288 -5.26 -0.96 4.37
CA VAL A 288 -4.49 -2.15 4.71
C VAL A 288 -3.04 -1.77 4.92
N PHE A 289 -2.50 -2.11 6.07
CA PHE A 289 -1.13 -1.75 6.45
C PHE A 289 -0.31 -3.00 6.75
N LEU A 290 0.91 -3.07 6.23
CA LEU A 290 1.91 -4.01 6.74
C LEU A 290 2.39 -3.54 8.12
N THR A 291 2.56 -4.48 9.04
CA THR A 291 3.08 -4.20 10.39
C THR A 291 4.45 -4.81 10.60
N GLY A 292 5.22 -4.19 11.48
CA GLY A 292 6.59 -4.61 11.74
C GLY A 292 7.40 -3.49 12.38
N ASN A 293 8.67 -3.45 12.02
CA ASN A 293 9.60 -2.41 12.43
C ASN A 293 10.20 -1.76 11.18
N ILE A 294 10.15 -0.44 11.09
CA ILE A 294 10.94 0.27 10.09
C ILE A 294 12.39 0.26 10.60
N LEU A 295 13.28 -0.28 9.79
CA LEU A 295 14.71 -0.37 10.10
C LEU A 295 15.43 0.92 9.74
N GLY A 296 15.03 1.54 8.63
CA GLY A 296 15.53 2.84 8.23
C GLY A 296 14.83 3.42 7.00
N ILE A 297 15.11 4.70 6.75
CA ILE A 297 14.62 5.47 5.60
C ILE A 297 15.82 6.12 4.92
N VAL A 298 15.93 5.94 3.60
CA VAL A 298 17.05 6.45 2.80
C VAL A 298 16.51 7.39 1.74
N PHE A 299 17.04 8.60 1.67
CA PHE A 299 16.74 9.58 0.63
C PHE A 299 17.82 9.54 -0.44
N TYR A 300 17.42 9.47 -1.71
CA TYR A 300 18.37 9.40 -2.81
C TYR A 300 17.85 10.08 -4.07
N SER A 301 18.79 10.55 -4.89
CA SER A 301 18.49 11.16 -6.18
C SER A 301 17.85 10.16 -7.13
N GLY A 302 16.73 10.54 -7.76
CA GLY A 302 16.12 9.78 -8.84
C GLY A 302 16.84 9.92 -10.19
N ILE A 303 17.92 10.72 -10.27
CA ILE A 303 18.73 10.92 -11.49
C ILE A 303 20.07 10.20 -11.36
N THR A 304 20.83 10.55 -10.31
CA THR A 304 22.20 10.08 -10.10
C THR A 304 22.28 8.88 -9.18
N GLY A 305 21.24 8.64 -8.38
CA GLY A 305 21.21 7.56 -7.40
C GLY A 305 21.93 7.91 -6.11
N GLU A 306 22.56 9.08 -6.02
CA GLU A 306 23.30 9.52 -4.84
C GLU A 306 22.42 9.55 -3.60
N ILE A 307 22.90 8.94 -2.51
CA ILE A 307 22.23 8.95 -1.22
C ILE A 307 22.45 10.32 -0.57
N LEU A 308 21.37 11.06 -0.41
CA LEU A 308 21.36 12.41 0.15
C LEU A 308 21.10 12.43 1.65
N GLY A 309 20.57 11.34 2.23
CA GLY A 309 20.32 11.25 3.66
C GLY A 309 19.89 9.86 4.11
N ARG A 310 20.17 9.53 5.37
CA ARG A 310 19.85 8.25 6.02
C ARG A 310 19.20 8.50 7.37
N LEU A 311 18.17 7.72 7.70
CA LEU A 311 17.51 7.74 9.00
C LEU A 311 17.40 6.30 9.53
N PRO A 312 18.02 5.96 10.66
CA PRO A 312 19.04 6.75 11.37
C PRO A 312 20.27 7.02 10.49
N ALA A 313 21.11 8.00 10.87
CA ALA A 313 22.28 8.39 10.08
C ALA A 313 23.29 7.24 9.84
N SER A 314 23.34 6.27 10.77
CA SER A 314 24.18 5.07 10.68
C SER A 314 23.59 3.94 9.82
N PHE A 315 22.35 4.07 9.36
CA PHE A 315 21.62 2.99 8.69
C PHE A 315 22.29 2.55 7.40
N GLY A 316 22.55 1.24 7.27
CA GLY A 316 23.18 0.65 6.09
C GLY A 316 24.61 1.12 5.83
N LEU A 317 25.29 1.75 6.80
CA LEU A 317 26.71 2.06 6.68
C LEU A 317 27.55 0.86 7.15
N PRO A 318 28.70 0.58 6.52
CA PRO A 318 29.64 -0.41 7.02
C PRO A 318 30.11 -0.06 8.43
N ALA A 319 30.39 -1.06 9.27
CA ALA A 319 30.78 -0.89 10.68
C ALA A 319 31.95 0.12 10.88
N ALA A 320 32.90 0.16 9.94
CA ALA A 320 34.02 1.11 9.97
C ALA A 320 33.60 2.60 9.85
N ARG A 321 32.50 2.89 9.15
CA ARG A 321 31.97 4.26 8.99
C ARG A 321 30.99 4.65 10.10
N GLN A 322 30.36 3.67 10.76
CA GLN A 322 29.46 3.91 11.89
C GLN A 322 30.22 4.51 13.08
N ALA A 323 31.42 4.00 13.39
CA ALA A 323 32.27 4.50 14.48
C ALA A 323 32.71 5.97 14.30
N THR A 324 32.83 6.44 13.05
CA THR A 324 33.20 7.83 12.74
C THR A 324 32.02 8.78 12.98
N ASN A 325 30.80 8.36 12.65
CA ASN A 325 29.58 9.16 12.84
C ASN A 325 29.11 9.22 14.31
N GLU A 326 29.35 8.18 15.10
CA GLU A 326 29.08 8.22 16.55
C GLU A 326 30.07 9.13 17.29
N ARG A 327 31.31 9.27 16.80
CA ARG A 327 32.31 10.20 17.37
C ARG A 327 32.10 11.66 16.98
N SER A 328 31.36 11.96 15.92
CA SER A 328 31.08 13.32 15.46
C SER A 328 29.72 13.85 15.90
N ALA A 329 28.93 13.08 16.65
CA ALA A 329 27.85 13.63 17.47
C ALA A 329 28.47 14.49 18.57
N PRO A 330 28.09 15.78 18.72
CA PRO A 330 28.65 16.61 19.79
C PRO A 330 28.28 15.96 21.13
N ALA A 331 29.28 15.69 21.96
CA ALA A 331 29.07 15.31 23.34
C ALA A 331 28.21 16.41 23.97
N ALA A 332 26.99 16.05 24.39
CA ALA A 332 26.16 16.94 25.17
C ALA A 332 26.93 17.28 26.45
N GLN A 333 27.41 18.52 26.53
CA GLN A 333 27.86 19.16 27.77
C GLN A 333 26.69 19.94 28.35
#